data_AF-A0AAE2YIH6-F1
#
_entry.id   AF-A0AAE2YIH6-F1
#
_cell.length_a   1.000
_cell.length_b   1.000
_cell.length_c   1.000
_cell.angle_alpha   90.00
_cell.angle_beta   90.00
_cell.angle_gamma   90.00
#
_symmetry.space_group_name_H-M   'P 1'
#
loop_
_entity.id
_entity.type
_entity.pdbx_description
1 polymer ?
#
loop_
_entity_poly.entity_id
_entity_poly.type
_entity_poly.pdbx_seq_one_letter_code
_entity_poly.pdbx_strand_id
1 'polypeptide(L)'
;AIDSVIGLVKGWVMLYNRGKAKSKPEVTRKTVYAKSSLVGFRGGALKVSVEPHKRYLEVDLNKYPWIPKDFDGVGGAIITENELIITLKKKVEPKAGKWASFDVNLTNITAFVNGEIKRYDLRQLYHIHRTYEIKRQRIQKLARKPKTSKKLLEKYSKRERNRAKDFMHKLTTQIVR
;
A
#
# COMPACT_ATOMS: atom_id res chain seq x y z
N ALA A 1 9.19 -8.60 -14.06
CA ALA A 1 10.60 -8.88 -13.67
C ALA A 1 11.54 -7.82 -14.23
N ILE A 2 11.56 -7.61 -15.55
CA ILE A 2 12.41 -6.60 -16.22
C ILE A 2 12.19 -5.19 -15.63
N ASP A 3 10.94 -4.74 -15.50
CA ASP A 3 10.62 -3.42 -14.92
C ASP A 3 11.13 -3.23 -13.48
N SER A 4 11.11 -4.30 -12.69
CA SER A 4 11.60 -4.29 -11.30
C SER A 4 13.11 -4.12 -11.25
N VAL A 5 13.85 -4.81 -12.13
CA VAL A 5 15.31 -4.66 -12.27
C VAL A 5 15.67 -3.26 -12.78
N ILE A 6 14.93 -2.76 -13.78
CA ILE A 6 15.10 -1.40 -14.30
C ILE A 6 14.86 -0.37 -13.19
N GLY A 7 13.80 -0.52 -12.40
CA GLY A 7 13.50 0.37 -11.27
C GLY A 7 14.59 0.37 -10.21
N LEU A 8 15.12 -0.82 -9.87
CA LEU A 8 16.22 -1.00 -8.93
C LEU A 8 17.51 -0.30 -9.40
N VAL A 9 17.87 -0.45 -10.69
CA VAL A 9 19.03 0.24 -11.27
C VAL A 9 18.80 1.76 -11.31
N LYS A 10 17.63 2.24 -11.74
CA LYS A 10 17.31 3.68 -11.77
C LYS A 10 17.38 4.33 -10.40
N GLY A 11 16.84 3.66 -9.37
CA GLY A 11 16.91 4.13 -7.98
C GLY A 11 18.36 4.19 -7.48
N TRP A 12 19.17 3.19 -7.82
CA TRP A 12 20.59 3.20 -7.49
C TRP A 12 21.35 4.34 -8.16
N VAL A 13 21.17 4.56 -9.47
CA VAL A 13 21.79 5.67 -10.20
C VAL A 13 21.43 7.01 -9.56
N MET A 14 20.17 7.21 -9.17
CA MET A 14 19.74 8.43 -8.48
C MET A 14 20.46 8.64 -7.14
N LEU A 15 20.66 7.57 -6.36
CA LEU A 15 21.40 7.63 -5.09
C LEU A 15 22.89 7.84 -5.30
N TYR A 16 23.47 7.22 -6.33
CA TYR A 16 24.86 7.37 -6.73
C TYR A 16 25.17 8.82 -7.11
N ASN A 17 24.35 9.41 -7.97
CA ASN A 17 24.47 10.83 -8.38
C ASN A 17 24.35 11.81 -7.20
N ARG A 18 23.75 11.40 -6.09
CA ARG A 18 23.61 12.20 -4.86
C ARG A 18 24.69 11.90 -3.82
N GLY A 19 25.68 11.07 -4.13
CA GLY A 19 26.73 10.64 -3.19
C GLY A 19 26.22 9.80 -2.02
N LYS A 20 25.05 9.17 -2.16
CA LYS A 20 24.35 8.42 -1.09
C LYS A 20 24.30 6.91 -1.34
N ALA A 21 24.75 6.43 -2.50
CA ALA A 21 24.84 5.00 -2.77
C ALA A 21 25.96 4.37 -1.92
N LYS A 22 25.61 3.32 -1.16
CA LYS A 22 26.57 2.60 -0.30
C LYS A 22 27.16 1.35 -0.94
N SER A 23 26.38 0.68 -1.77
CA SER A 23 26.74 -0.59 -2.43
C SER A 23 26.12 -0.63 -3.82
N LYS A 24 26.61 -1.52 -4.68
CA LYS A 24 25.99 -1.79 -5.99
C LYS A 24 24.57 -2.35 -5.82
N PRO A 25 23.68 -2.15 -6.80
CA PRO A 25 22.33 -2.67 -6.71
C PRO A 25 22.33 -4.18 -6.92
N GLU A 26 21.74 -4.92 -5.99
CA GLU A 26 21.64 -6.38 -6.04
C GLU A 26 20.18 -6.82 -5.96
N VAL A 27 19.83 -7.86 -6.72
CA VAL A 27 18.50 -8.48 -6.65
C VAL A 27 18.46 -9.36 -5.41
N THR A 28 17.88 -8.84 -4.33
CA THR A 28 17.79 -9.55 -3.04
C THR A 28 16.70 -10.61 -2.99
N ARG A 29 15.73 -10.58 -3.92
CA ARG A 29 14.62 -11.54 -3.98
C ARG A 29 14.35 -11.95 -5.43
N LYS A 30 14.36 -13.26 -5.70
CA LYS A 30 13.97 -13.82 -7.00
C LYS A 30 12.47 -13.96 -7.08
N THR A 31 11.80 -12.83 -7.31
CA THR A 31 10.34 -12.77 -7.41
C THR A 31 9.92 -12.26 -8.78
N VAL A 32 8.98 -12.95 -9.40
CA VAL A 32 8.43 -12.61 -10.70
C VAL A 32 6.93 -12.42 -10.58
N TYR A 33 6.45 -11.20 -10.88
CA TYR A 33 5.04 -10.95 -11.07
C TYR A 33 4.63 -11.28 -12.50
N ALA A 34 3.70 -12.21 -12.66
CA ALA A 34 2.99 -12.53 -13.89
C ALA A 34 1.65 -11.78 -13.90
N LYS A 35 1.49 -10.85 -14.86
CA LYS A 35 0.24 -10.12 -15.09
C LYS A 35 -0.88 -11.09 -15.45
N SER A 36 -2.13 -10.71 -15.21
CA SER A 36 -3.31 -11.52 -15.55
C SER A 36 -3.33 -12.01 -16.99
N SER A 37 -2.78 -11.24 -17.94
CA SER A 37 -2.70 -11.65 -19.36
C SER A 37 -1.78 -12.85 -19.62
N LEU A 38 -0.83 -13.13 -18.73
CA LEU A 38 0.10 -14.27 -18.82
C LEU A 38 -0.35 -15.46 -17.96
N VAL A 39 -1.49 -15.31 -17.28
CA VAL A 39 -2.05 -16.28 -16.35
C VAL A 39 -3.40 -16.74 -16.90
N GLY A 40 -3.41 -17.94 -17.48
CA GLY A 40 -4.64 -18.62 -17.89
C GLY A 40 -5.24 -19.36 -16.71
N PHE A 41 -6.57 -19.36 -16.63
CA PHE A 41 -7.31 -20.22 -15.71
C PHE A 41 -8.42 -20.94 -16.49
N ARG A 42 -8.38 -22.27 -16.52
CA ARG A 42 -9.42 -23.10 -17.15
C ARG A 42 -9.61 -24.39 -16.37
N GLY A 43 -10.86 -24.75 -16.07
CA GLY A 43 -11.20 -26.03 -15.46
C GLY A 43 -10.56 -26.27 -14.08
N GLY A 44 -10.28 -25.21 -13.31
CA GLY A 44 -9.59 -25.31 -12.03
C GLY A 44 -8.06 -25.33 -12.12
N ALA A 45 -7.49 -25.44 -13.32
CA ALA A 45 -6.04 -25.37 -13.52
C ALA A 45 -5.59 -23.95 -13.86
N LEU A 46 -4.65 -23.44 -13.07
CA LEU A 46 -3.89 -22.23 -13.36
C LEU A 46 -2.71 -22.58 -14.29
N LYS A 47 -2.54 -21.83 -15.38
CA LYS A 47 -1.40 -21.95 -16.29
C LYS A 47 -0.68 -20.62 -16.38
N VAL A 48 0.59 -20.58 -15.97
CA VAL A 48 1.44 -19.40 -16.09
C VAL A 48 2.46 -19.65 -17.19
N SER A 49 2.44 -18.84 -18.25
CA SER A 49 3.38 -18.97 -19.36
C SER A 49 4.78 -18.55 -18.93
N VAL A 50 5.73 -19.49 -18.96
CA VAL A 50 7.17 -19.21 -18.76
C VAL A 50 7.82 -18.92 -20.10
N GLU A 51 7.50 -19.74 -21.11
CA GLU A 51 7.89 -19.54 -22.50
C GLU A 51 6.65 -19.56 -23.38
N PRO A 52 6.41 -18.52 -24.21
CA PRO A 52 5.24 -18.46 -25.07
C PRO A 52 5.10 -19.74 -25.91
N HIS A 53 3.94 -20.40 -25.81
CA HIS A 53 3.58 -21.59 -26.58
C HIS A 53 4.45 -22.84 -26.36
N LYS A 54 5.36 -22.82 -25.38
CA LYS A 54 6.30 -23.92 -25.12
C LYS A 54 6.21 -24.46 -23.71
N ARG A 55 6.32 -23.58 -22.70
CA ARG A 55 6.45 -23.98 -21.31
C ARG A 55 5.50 -23.22 -20.41
N TYR A 56 4.73 -23.99 -19.64
CA TYR A 56 3.77 -23.49 -18.68
C TYR A 56 4.09 -24.06 -17.29
N LEU A 57 3.95 -23.21 -16.27
CA LEU A 57 3.81 -23.67 -14.90
C LEU A 57 2.33 -23.91 -14.66
N GLU A 58 1.95 -25.16 -14.42
CA GLU A 58 0.56 -25.57 -14.20
C GLU A 58 0.33 -25.89 -12.73
N VAL A 59 -0.72 -25.31 -12.15
CA VAL A 59 -1.14 -25.57 -10.77
C VAL A 59 -2.63 -25.86 -10.77
N ASP A 60 -2.99 -27.07 -10.35
CA ASP A 60 -4.38 -27.46 -10.16
C ASP A 60 -4.91 -26.88 -8.85
N LEU A 61 -5.75 -25.84 -8.94
CA LEU A 61 -6.33 -25.17 -7.79
C LEU A 61 -7.36 -26.06 -7.07
N ASN A 62 -7.92 -27.08 -7.73
CA ASN A 62 -8.89 -27.98 -7.10
C ASN A 62 -8.28 -28.82 -5.98
N LYS A 63 -6.95 -29.01 -5.98
CA LYS A 63 -6.22 -29.72 -4.92
C LYS A 63 -6.18 -28.96 -3.60
N TYR A 64 -6.56 -27.69 -3.61
CA TYR A 64 -6.46 -26.79 -2.46
C TYR A 64 -7.86 -26.38 -1.98
N PRO A 65 -8.45 -27.10 -1.01
CA PRO A 65 -9.85 -26.89 -0.61
C PRO A 65 -10.11 -25.54 0.06
N TRP A 66 -9.06 -24.85 0.52
CA TRP A 66 -9.14 -23.49 1.07
C TRP A 66 -9.29 -22.40 0.01
N ILE A 67 -9.11 -22.73 -1.27
CA ILE A 67 -9.32 -21.77 -2.36
C ILE A 67 -10.84 -21.57 -2.53
N PRO A 68 -11.35 -20.33 -2.43
CA PRO A 68 -12.75 -20.04 -2.72
C PRO A 68 -13.11 -20.54 -4.11
N LYS A 69 -14.31 -21.12 -4.30
CA LYS A 69 -14.77 -21.60 -5.61
C LYS A 69 -15.61 -20.57 -6.38
N ASP A 70 -15.97 -19.49 -5.70
CA ASP A 70 -16.91 -18.45 -6.14
C ASP A 70 -16.20 -17.16 -6.62
N PHE A 71 -14.98 -17.29 -7.13
CA PHE A 71 -14.25 -16.18 -7.76
C PHE A 71 -14.53 -16.12 -9.28
N ASP A 72 -14.48 -14.92 -9.83
CA ASP A 72 -14.74 -14.65 -11.25
C ASP A 72 -13.48 -14.68 -12.13
N GLY A 73 -12.30 -14.64 -11.52
CA GLY A 73 -11.06 -14.82 -12.26
C GLY A 73 -9.79 -14.60 -11.44
N VAL A 74 -8.64 -14.66 -12.13
CA VAL A 74 -7.32 -14.48 -11.54
C VAL A 74 -6.76 -13.11 -11.93
N GLY A 75 -6.32 -12.32 -10.95
CA GLY A 75 -5.75 -10.99 -11.15
C GLY A 75 -4.28 -10.96 -11.55
N GLY A 76 -3.60 -12.10 -11.47
CA GLY A 76 -2.17 -12.26 -11.67
C GLY A 76 -1.59 -13.17 -10.59
N ALA A 77 -0.31 -13.50 -10.77
CA ALA A 77 0.42 -14.39 -9.87
C ALA A 77 1.78 -13.81 -9.53
N ILE A 78 2.24 -14.02 -8.29
CA ILE A 78 3.60 -13.74 -7.85
C ILE A 78 4.28 -15.08 -7.65
N ILE A 79 5.30 -15.33 -8.45
CA ILE A 79 6.14 -16.52 -8.36
C ILE A 79 7.36 -16.14 -7.53
N THR A 80 7.59 -16.86 -6.44
CA THR A 80 8.82 -16.81 -5.65
C THR A 80 9.59 -18.12 -5.79
N GLU A 81 10.70 -18.28 -5.09
CA GLU A 81 11.47 -19.53 -5.10
C GLU A 81 10.68 -20.71 -4.52
N ASN A 82 9.82 -20.46 -3.53
CA ASN A 82 9.14 -21.51 -2.76
C ASN A 82 7.61 -21.46 -2.83
N GLU A 83 7.05 -20.35 -3.28
CA GLU A 83 5.61 -20.07 -3.18
C GLU A 83 5.07 -19.44 -4.46
N LEU A 84 3.82 -19.80 -4.78
CA LEU A 84 3.01 -19.15 -5.79
C LEU A 84 1.86 -18.41 -5.11
N ILE A 85 1.90 -17.08 -5.14
CA ILE A 85 0.84 -16.24 -4.59
C ILE A 85 -0.09 -15.84 -5.72
N ILE A 86 -1.35 -16.24 -5.65
CA ILE A 86 -2.36 -16.00 -6.68
C ILE A 86 -3.35 -14.96 -6.16
N THR A 87 -3.69 -13.99 -6.99
CA THR A 87 -4.75 -13.02 -6.67
C THR A 87 -6.06 -13.48 -7.29
N LEU A 88 -7.09 -13.71 -6.48
CA LEU A 88 -8.43 -14.02 -6.96
C LEU A 88 -9.28 -12.75 -7.03
N LYS A 89 -10.10 -12.64 -8.07
CA LYS A 89 -11.02 -11.54 -8.30
C LYS A 89 -12.44 -12.06 -8.15
N LYS A 90 -13.25 -11.34 -7.37
CA LYS A 90 -14.69 -11.56 -7.31
C LYS A 90 -15.39 -10.23 -7.60
N LYS A 91 -16.21 -10.20 -8.64
CA LYS A 91 -17.14 -9.11 -8.93
C LYS A 91 -18.28 -9.23 -7.93
N VAL A 92 -18.33 -8.27 -7.02
CA VAL A 92 -19.41 -8.15 -6.06
C VAL A 92 -20.26 -6.98 -6.50
N GLU A 93 -21.54 -7.20 -6.72
CA GLU A 93 -22.50 -6.10 -6.81
C GLU A 93 -22.86 -5.70 -5.37
N PRO A 94 -22.46 -4.51 -4.91
CA PRO A 94 -22.81 -4.06 -3.57
C PRO A 94 -24.33 -3.84 -3.52
N LYS A 95 -25.05 -4.74 -2.83
CA LYS A 95 -26.44 -4.54 -2.47
C LYS A 95 -26.49 -3.84 -1.11
N ALA A 96 -26.79 -2.55 -1.12
CA ALA A 96 -26.97 -1.76 0.09
C ALA A 96 -28.33 -1.07 0.08
N GLY A 97 -29.06 -1.11 1.19
CA GLY A 97 -30.31 -0.37 1.35
C GLY A 97 -30.11 1.15 1.46
N LYS A 98 -28.86 1.58 1.69
CA LYS A 98 -28.45 2.97 1.89
C LYS A 98 -27.05 3.19 1.32
N TRP A 99 -26.84 4.33 0.68
CA TRP A 99 -25.56 4.71 0.11
C TRP A 99 -24.95 5.86 0.89
N ALA A 100 -23.65 5.77 1.14
CA ALA A 100 -22.84 6.83 1.71
C ALA A 100 -21.63 7.05 0.82
N SER A 101 -21.35 8.29 0.44
CA SER A 101 -20.11 8.68 -0.21
C SER A 101 -19.34 9.66 0.66
N PHE A 102 -18.02 9.55 0.64
CA PHE A 102 -17.13 10.41 1.40
C PHE A 102 -16.10 11.00 0.45
N ASP A 103 -15.96 12.33 0.48
CA ASP A 103 -14.88 13.06 -0.16
C ASP A 103 -13.95 13.62 0.93
N VAL A 104 -12.65 13.31 0.83
CA VAL A 104 -11.66 13.67 1.86
C VAL A 104 -10.67 14.66 1.26
N ASN A 105 -10.75 15.90 1.73
CA ASN A 105 -9.85 16.99 1.38
C ASN A 105 -8.86 17.27 2.53
N LEU A 106 -7.86 18.12 2.28
CA LEU A 106 -6.86 18.48 3.30
C LEU A 106 -7.48 19.10 4.57
N THR A 107 -8.56 19.87 4.40
CA THR A 107 -9.17 20.67 5.45
C THR A 107 -10.56 20.21 5.85
N ASN A 108 -11.16 19.26 5.13
CA ASN A 108 -12.49 18.77 5.45
C ASN A 108 -12.75 17.37 4.92
N ILE A 109 -13.74 16.70 5.51
CA ILE A 109 -14.41 15.53 4.94
C ILE A 109 -15.83 15.94 4.61
N THR A 110 -16.27 15.71 3.38
CA THR A 110 -17.67 15.86 2.98
C THR A 110 -18.29 14.48 2.86
N ALA A 111 -19.29 14.19 3.69
CA ALA A 111 -20.05 12.96 3.65
C ALA A 111 -21.43 13.24 3.03
N PHE A 112 -21.82 12.45 2.04
CA PHE A 112 -23.18 12.41 1.51
C PHE A 112 -23.80 11.09 1.93
N VAL A 113 -24.77 11.15 2.86
CA VAL A 113 -25.40 9.96 3.45
C VAL A 113 -26.90 10.12 3.34
N ASN A 114 -27.57 9.21 2.63
CA ASN A 114 -29.04 9.20 2.48
C ASN A 114 -29.66 10.53 1.99
N GLY A 115 -28.97 11.28 1.13
CA GLY A 115 -29.48 12.57 0.62
C GLY A 115 -29.01 13.80 1.41
N GLU A 116 -28.38 13.62 2.57
CA GLU A 116 -27.86 14.71 3.39
C GLU A 116 -26.36 14.89 3.20
N ILE A 117 -25.92 16.15 3.12
CA ILE A 117 -24.51 16.53 3.08
C ILE A 117 -24.07 16.98 4.47
N LYS A 118 -23.11 16.26 5.06
CA LYS A 118 -22.42 16.67 6.29
C LYS A 118 -20.97 17.00 5.98
N ARG A 119 -20.45 18.10 6.54
CA ARG A 119 -19.05 18.52 6.40
C ARG A 119 -18.38 18.48 7.76
N TYR A 120 -17.23 17.82 7.83
CA TYR A 120 -16.42 17.71 9.04
C TYR A 120 -15.08 18.42 8.84
N ASP A 121 -14.64 19.20 9.82
CA ASP A 121 -13.41 19.99 9.73
C ASP A 121 -12.16 19.15 10.06
N LEU A 122 -11.13 19.23 9.20
CA LEU A 122 -9.81 18.60 9.39
C LEU A 122 -8.68 19.61 9.65
N ARG A 123 -8.97 20.91 9.71
CA ARG A 123 -7.95 21.96 9.92
C ARG A 123 -7.11 21.71 11.17
N GLN A 124 -7.71 21.20 12.24
CA GLN A 124 -6.98 20.87 13.46
C GLN A 124 -5.94 19.75 13.23
N LEU A 125 -6.29 18.71 12.46
CA LEU A 125 -5.36 17.64 12.11
C LEU A 125 -4.20 18.16 11.26
N TYR A 126 -4.51 18.98 10.25
CA TYR A 126 -3.49 19.67 9.46
C TYR A 126 -2.54 20.49 10.34
N HIS A 127 -3.09 21.27 11.28
CA HIS A 127 -2.31 22.10 12.19
C HIS A 127 -1.42 21.28 13.13
N ILE A 128 -1.88 20.11 13.59
CA ILE A 128 -1.07 19.14 14.34
C ILE A 128 0.12 18.74 13.48
N HIS A 129 -0.10 18.19 12.28
CA HIS A 129 0.99 17.74 11.42
C HIS A 129 1.98 18.85 11.09
N ARG A 130 1.50 20.04 10.74
CA ARG A 130 2.36 21.19 10.43
C ARG A 130 3.23 21.60 11.61
N THR A 131 2.66 21.63 12.81
CA THR A 131 3.40 21.97 14.04
C THR A 131 4.53 20.98 14.32
N TYR A 132 4.28 19.68 14.15
CA TYR A 132 5.28 18.65 14.39
C TYR A 132 6.30 18.54 13.26
N GLU A 133 5.92 18.84 12.02
CA GLU A 133 6.83 18.95 10.89
C GLU A 133 7.90 20.01 11.15
N ILE A 134 7.50 21.23 11.55
CA ILE A 134 8.43 22.32 11.88
C ILE A 134 9.38 21.89 13.02
N LYS A 135 8.86 21.17 14.02
CA LYS A 135 9.70 20.62 15.11
C LYS A 135 10.71 19.60 14.60
N ARG A 136 10.30 18.67 13.73
CA ARG A 136 11.20 17.67 13.11
C ARG A 136 12.30 18.35 12.30
N GLN A 137 11.96 19.34 11.47
CA GLN A 137 12.94 20.10 10.68
C GLN A 137 13.99 20.78 11.58
N ARG A 138 13.57 21.40 12.68
CA ARG A 138 14.51 22.01 13.65
C ARG A 138 15.43 20.96 14.31
N ILE A 139 14.91 19.79 14.66
CA ILE A 139 15.70 18.71 15.28
C ILE A 139 16.68 18.08 14.28
N GLN A 140 16.29 17.95 13.02
CA GLN A 140 17.15 17.41 11.96
C GLN A 140 18.35 18.33 11.67
N LYS A 141 18.23 19.65 11.90
CA LYS A 141 19.34 20.60 11.82
C LYS A 141 20.40 20.40 12.92
N LEU A 142 20.11 19.65 13.98
CA LEU A 142 21.06 19.35 15.07
C LEU A 142 22.08 18.26 14.71
N ALA A 143 22.61 18.27 13.47
CA ALA A 143 23.47 17.23 12.89
C ALA A 143 24.69 16.84 13.76
N ARG A 144 25.17 17.78 14.60
CA ARG A 144 26.31 17.58 15.52
C ARG A 144 25.98 16.74 16.78
N LYS A 145 24.72 16.42 17.06
CA LYS A 145 24.30 15.65 18.27
C LYS A 145 23.33 14.51 17.92
N PRO A 146 23.81 13.41 17.30
CA PRO A 146 22.95 12.36 16.76
C PRO A 146 22.11 11.62 17.81
N LYS A 147 22.69 11.33 19.00
CA LYS A 147 21.95 10.66 20.10
C LYS A 147 20.79 11.52 20.61
N THR A 148 21.01 12.83 20.77
CA THR A 148 19.98 13.77 21.23
C THR A 148 18.91 14.00 20.16
N SER A 149 19.32 14.16 18.90
CA SER A 149 18.39 14.31 17.77
C SER A 149 17.47 13.10 17.64
N LYS A 150 18.01 11.88 17.73
CA LYS A 150 17.23 10.63 17.72
C LYS A 150 16.19 10.58 18.84
N LYS A 151 16.60 10.81 20.10
CA LYS A 151 15.67 10.84 21.26
C LYS A 151 14.55 11.86 21.09
N LEU A 152 14.87 13.05 20.57
CA LEU A 152 13.86 14.09 20.32
C LEU A 152 12.92 13.72 19.19
N LEU A 153 13.42 13.15 18.08
CA LEU A 153 12.59 12.68 16.97
C LEU A 153 11.61 11.60 17.44
N GLU A 154 12.06 10.62 18.22
CA GLU A 154 11.20 9.58 18.80
C GLU A 154 10.13 10.17 19.72
N LYS A 155 10.52 11.06 20.64
CA LYS A 155 9.59 11.77 21.54
C LYS A 155 8.51 12.53 20.77
N TYR A 156 8.90 13.32 19.77
CA TYR A 156 7.95 14.15 19.03
C TYR A 156 7.12 13.35 18.02
N SER A 157 7.67 12.27 17.45
CA SER A 157 6.90 11.33 16.63
C SER A 157 5.80 10.63 17.45
N LYS A 158 6.13 10.14 18.66
CA LYS A 158 5.13 9.55 19.56
C LYS A 158 4.04 10.55 19.94
N ARG A 159 4.41 11.79 20.24
CA ARG A 159 3.46 12.86 20.62
C ARG A 159 2.53 13.26 19.45
N GLU A 160 3.07 13.39 18.24
CA GLU A 160 2.27 13.67 17.04
C GLU A 160 1.27 12.55 16.80
N ARG A 161 1.74 11.30 16.79
CA ARG A 161 0.89 10.12 16.58
C ARG A 161 -0.26 10.08 17.59
N ASN A 162 0.03 10.30 18.87
CA ASN A 162 -1.00 10.29 19.91
C ASN A 162 -2.03 11.41 19.71
N ARG A 163 -1.61 12.62 19.33
CA ARG A 163 -2.54 13.75 19.09
C ARG A 163 -3.37 13.55 17.83
N ALA A 164 -2.75 13.09 16.74
CA ALA A 164 -3.47 12.77 15.51
C ALA A 164 -4.50 11.65 15.76
N LYS A 165 -4.10 10.60 16.50
CA LYS A 165 -5.00 9.50 16.87
C LYS A 165 -6.18 9.96 17.73
N ASP A 166 -5.94 10.79 18.74
CA ASP A 166 -7.00 11.37 19.58
C ASP A 166 -8.00 12.19 18.75
N PHE A 167 -7.50 13.07 17.87
CA PHE A 167 -8.34 13.84 16.95
C PHE A 167 -9.16 12.92 16.03
N MET A 168 -8.52 11.94 15.40
CA MET A 168 -9.19 10.99 14.51
C MET A 168 -10.29 10.21 15.23
N HIS A 169 -10.07 9.76 16.47
CA HIS A 169 -11.11 9.08 17.24
C HIS A 169 -12.32 9.98 17.51
N LYS A 170 -12.10 11.24 17.89
CA LYS A 170 -13.18 12.21 18.11
C LYS A 170 -13.96 12.47 16.82
N LEU A 171 -13.25 12.64 15.71
CA LEU A 171 -13.84 12.82 14.38
C LEU A 171 -14.68 11.60 13.97
N THR A 172 -14.16 10.38 14.14
CA THR A 172 -14.91 9.16 13.83
C THR A 172 -16.19 9.07 14.66
N THR A 173 -16.14 9.39 15.95
CA THR A 173 -17.34 9.45 16.81
C THR A 173 -18.36 10.48 16.31
N GLN A 174 -17.91 11.62 15.77
CA GLN A 174 -18.81 12.62 15.17
C GLN A 174 -19.40 12.17 13.83
N ILE A 175 -18.68 11.38 13.04
CA ILE A 175 -19.16 10.85 11.76
C ILE A 175 -20.19 9.75 11.97
N VAL A 176 -20.00 8.91 12.99
CA VAL A 176 -20.91 7.78 13.29
C VAL A 176 -22.22 8.26 13.97
N ARG A 177 -22.19 9.41 14.65
CA ARG A 177 -23.38 10.05 15.23
C ARG A 177 -24.24 10.74 14.16
#